data_AF-A0A067CMX3-F1
#
_entry.id   AF-A0A067CMX3-F1
#
_cell.length_a   1.000
_cell.length_b   1.000
_cell.length_c   1.000
_cell.angle_alpha   90.00
_cell.angle_beta   90.00
_cell.angle_gamma   90.00
#
_symmetry.space_group_name_H-M   'P 1'
#
loop_
_entity.id
_entity.type
_entity.pdbx_description
1 polymer ?
#
loop_
_entity_poly.entity_id
_entity_poly.type
_entity_poly.pdbx_seq_one_letter_code
_entity_poly.pdbx_strand_id
1 'polypeptide(L)'
;MSNTASTLSQRYCKFANVTFPSAVDDGVYRVSVKTDKAQTSAVIWLESKKTKLQWACVIEGMAELMTTEDFVLPSIAVLHAIKDGLAAIVGPNTPEAKLSSSSIVDLTMKKDTLALDLAIHLSPVWTATYRFEMTPIEVKLVDILEARIRDLEEANARPRVAFCTLTTTTEIGGSLCEWTAPSPHEAAALVHLEGGTSNVTVLQAGLYHIHCTFTTETGEITLYVDEADAGTAPYTCYKPNEDEASWYYQADVTHVAQLAAGARIELDGGLYETTIPGSMTILKLQQGAF
;
A
#
# COMPACT_ATOMS: atom_id res chain seq x y z
N MET A 1 -11.96 4.49 45.01
CA MET A 1 -11.45 4.74 43.65
C MET A 1 -12.15 3.74 42.74
N SER A 2 -13.18 4.19 42.01
CA SER A 2 -14.05 3.32 41.21
C SER A 2 -13.35 2.87 39.93
N ASN A 3 -13.54 1.61 39.57
CA ASN A 3 -12.85 0.88 38.53
C ASN A 3 -13.44 1.20 37.12
N THR A 4 -13.45 2.46 36.71
CA THR A 4 -14.07 2.96 35.46
C THR A 4 -13.38 2.47 34.18
N ALA A 5 -12.18 1.90 34.27
CA ALA A 5 -11.46 1.37 33.12
C ALA A 5 -12.11 0.11 32.50
N SER A 6 -12.94 -0.62 33.27
CA SER A 6 -13.49 -1.92 32.83
C SER A 6 -14.71 -1.82 31.87
N THR A 7 -15.28 -0.63 31.66
CA THR A 7 -16.47 -0.42 30.81
C THR A 7 -16.15 0.10 29.41
N LEU A 8 -14.89 0.49 29.14
CA LEU A 8 -14.44 1.09 27.86
C LEU A 8 -13.76 0.03 26.97
N SER A 9 -14.54 -0.93 26.46
CA SER A 9 -14.02 -2.05 25.65
C SER A 9 -14.31 -1.94 24.16
N GLN A 10 -15.26 -1.09 23.74
CA GLN A 10 -15.65 -0.99 22.34
C GLN A 10 -14.66 -0.10 21.57
N ARG A 11 -13.95 -0.70 20.60
CA ARG A 11 -13.09 0.06 19.68
C ARG A 11 -13.98 0.84 18.72
N TYR A 12 -13.88 2.16 18.78
CA TYR A 12 -14.68 3.07 17.96
C TYR A 12 -14.00 3.37 16.61
N CYS A 13 -12.71 3.73 16.64
CA CYS A 13 -11.88 3.83 15.44
C CYS A 13 -10.40 3.54 15.74
N LYS A 14 -9.65 3.17 14.71
CA LYS A 14 -8.19 2.98 14.78
C LYS A 14 -7.56 3.39 13.45
N PHE A 15 -6.52 4.20 13.53
CA PHE A 15 -5.74 4.64 12.38
C PHE A 15 -4.26 4.33 12.63
N ALA A 16 -3.63 3.64 11.67
CA ALA A 16 -2.24 3.20 11.82
C ALA A 16 -1.23 4.28 11.42
N ASN A 17 -1.61 5.21 10.55
CA ASN A 17 -0.70 6.19 9.96
C ASN A 17 -1.37 7.57 9.87
N VAL A 18 -1.34 8.32 10.97
CA VAL A 18 -1.83 9.70 11.06
C VAL A 18 -0.65 10.65 11.13
N THR A 19 -0.69 11.73 10.34
CA THR A 19 0.31 12.80 10.40
C THR A 19 -0.40 14.09 10.77
N PHE A 20 -0.14 14.62 11.96
CA PHE A 20 -0.77 15.85 12.42
C PHE A 20 -0.10 17.08 11.80
N PRO A 21 -0.86 18.09 11.34
CA PRO A 21 -0.30 19.29 10.70
C PRO A 21 0.79 20.01 11.52
N SER A 22 0.61 20.14 12.84
CA SER A 22 1.58 20.81 13.71
C SER A 22 2.70 19.89 14.21
N ALA A 23 2.64 18.58 13.95
CA ALA A 23 3.61 17.59 14.40
C ALA A 23 4.22 16.78 13.25
N VAL A 24 4.30 17.38 12.05
CA VAL A 24 4.84 16.72 10.84
C VAL A 24 6.27 16.22 11.06
N ASP A 25 7.12 17.00 11.73
CA ASP A 25 8.53 16.66 12.01
C ASP A 25 8.69 15.51 13.02
N ASP A 26 7.68 15.30 13.87
CA ASP A 26 7.61 14.20 14.82
C ASP A 26 7.19 12.88 14.15
N GLY A 27 6.70 12.97 12.91
CA GLY A 27 6.42 11.86 12.02
C GLY A 27 5.03 11.27 12.21
N VAL A 28 4.94 9.96 11.94
CA VAL A 28 3.66 9.25 11.88
C VAL A 28 3.23 8.76 13.25
N TYR A 29 1.95 8.91 13.54
CA TYR A 29 1.29 8.44 14.76
C TYR A 29 0.32 7.30 14.47
N ARG A 30 0.16 6.44 15.47
CA ARG A 30 -0.92 5.47 15.57
C ARG A 30 -1.94 5.99 16.56
N VAL A 31 -3.21 5.97 16.18
CA VAL A 31 -4.32 6.49 16.97
C VAL A 31 -5.37 5.42 17.17
N SER A 32 -5.89 5.31 18.39
CA SER A 32 -7.05 4.46 18.70
C SER A 32 -8.01 5.24 19.58
N VAL A 33 -9.30 5.18 19.26
CA VAL A 33 -10.37 5.69 20.12
C VAL A 33 -11.22 4.52 20.58
N LYS A 34 -11.41 4.40 21.88
CA LYS A 34 -12.33 3.44 22.50
C LYS A 34 -13.45 4.20 23.18
N THR A 35 -14.66 3.65 23.18
CA THR A 35 -15.82 4.25 23.83
C THR A 35 -16.54 3.22 24.68
N ASP A 36 -17.43 3.70 25.53
CA ASP A 36 -18.47 2.87 26.10
C ASP A 36 -19.58 2.61 25.06
N LYS A 37 -20.55 1.75 25.39
CA LYS A 37 -21.63 1.40 24.48
C LYS A 37 -22.56 2.59 24.18
N ALA A 38 -22.74 3.50 25.14
CA ALA A 38 -23.58 4.69 24.97
C ALA A 38 -22.83 5.84 24.26
N GLN A 39 -21.51 5.70 24.05
CA GLN A 39 -20.64 6.71 23.44
C GLN A 39 -20.68 8.06 24.17
N THR A 40 -20.82 7.99 25.49
CA THR A 40 -20.78 9.14 26.39
C THR A 40 -19.39 9.36 26.97
N SER A 41 -18.58 8.31 27.02
CA SER A 41 -17.21 8.34 27.54
C SER A 41 -16.26 7.67 26.56
N ALA A 42 -15.00 8.13 26.54
CA ALA A 42 -14.02 7.64 25.58
C ALA A 42 -12.59 7.66 26.14
N VAL A 43 -11.73 6.86 25.51
CA VAL A 43 -10.28 6.97 25.67
C VAL A 43 -9.66 7.17 24.30
N ILE A 44 -8.96 8.28 24.14
CA ILE A 44 -8.09 8.53 23.00
C ILE A 44 -6.69 8.04 23.38
N TRP A 45 -6.10 7.19 22.56
CA TRP A 45 -4.74 6.70 22.74
C TRP A 45 -3.90 7.02 21.49
N LEU A 46 -2.69 7.53 21.72
CA LEU A 46 -1.72 7.92 20.71
C LEU A 46 -0.38 7.20 20.95
N GLU A 47 0.26 6.75 19.88
CA GLU A 47 1.65 6.26 19.88
C GLU A 47 2.42 6.94 18.74
N SER A 48 3.57 7.54 19.04
CA SER A 48 4.50 7.98 18.00
C SER A 48 5.22 6.76 17.42
N LYS A 49 5.13 6.52 16.10
CA LYS A 49 5.88 5.42 15.47
C LYS A 49 7.39 5.67 15.48
N LYS A 50 7.81 6.94 15.53
CA LYS A 50 9.22 7.35 15.58
C LYS A 50 9.84 7.05 16.95
N THR A 51 9.28 7.60 18.01
CA THR A 51 9.87 7.55 19.37
C THR A 51 9.33 6.41 20.24
N LYS A 52 8.19 5.82 19.86
CA LYS A 52 7.45 4.81 20.65
C LYS A 52 6.87 5.29 21.97
N LEU A 53 6.93 6.61 22.22
CA LEU A 53 6.20 7.22 23.33
C LEU A 53 4.70 7.12 23.10
N GLN A 54 3.97 6.97 24.20
CA GLN A 54 2.53 6.76 24.21
C GLN A 54 1.85 7.77 25.13
N TRP A 55 0.64 8.16 24.75
CA TRP A 55 -0.20 9.04 25.56
C TRP A 55 -1.66 8.60 25.51
N ALA A 56 -2.41 8.93 26.55
CA ALA A 56 -3.86 8.77 26.56
C ALA A 56 -4.59 9.97 27.16
N CYS A 57 -5.80 10.21 26.67
CA CYS A 57 -6.76 11.12 27.27
C CYS A 57 -8.04 10.33 27.60
N VAL A 58 -8.49 10.40 28.85
CA VAL A 58 -9.74 9.80 29.31
C VAL A 58 -10.81 10.90 29.31
N ILE A 59 -11.91 10.63 28.64
CA ILE A 59 -13.04 11.54 28.48
C ILE A 59 -14.21 10.96 29.26
N GLU A 60 -14.52 11.56 30.41
CA GLU A 60 -15.68 11.19 31.23
C GLU A 60 -16.91 12.06 30.90
N GLY A 61 -16.69 13.25 30.33
CA GLY A 61 -17.72 14.15 29.79
C GLY A 61 -17.11 15.26 28.93
N MET A 62 -17.84 15.71 27.89
CA MET A 62 -17.30 16.66 26.91
C MET A 62 -17.36 18.14 27.33
N ALA A 63 -18.18 18.46 28.33
CA ALA A 63 -18.41 19.84 28.75
C ALA A 63 -17.14 20.49 29.31
N GLU A 64 -16.32 19.72 30.02
CA GLU A 64 -15.08 20.20 30.65
C GLU A 64 -13.93 20.36 29.66
N LEU A 65 -14.09 19.81 28.44
CA LEU A 65 -13.05 19.78 27.40
C LEU A 65 -13.26 20.86 26.33
N MET A 66 -14.40 21.55 26.39
CA MET A 66 -14.73 22.61 25.46
C MET A 66 -13.97 23.89 25.83
N THR A 67 -13.41 24.56 24.82
CA THR A 67 -12.65 25.82 25.00
C THR A 67 -13.45 27.05 24.58
N THR A 68 -14.60 26.85 23.94
CA THR A 68 -15.58 27.89 23.56
C THR A 68 -16.77 27.86 24.54
N GLU A 69 -17.26 29.01 25.00
CA GLU A 69 -18.25 29.08 26.11
C GLU A 69 -19.73 28.92 25.68
N ASP A 70 -20.02 28.67 24.40
CA ASP A 70 -21.38 28.92 23.88
C ASP A 70 -22.31 27.70 23.89
N PHE A 71 -21.83 26.51 23.50
CA PHE A 71 -22.70 25.33 23.32
C PHE A 71 -21.92 24.01 23.23
N VAL A 72 -22.06 23.15 24.23
CA VAL A 72 -21.45 21.81 24.23
C VAL A 72 -22.21 20.90 23.27
N LEU A 73 -21.52 20.37 22.27
CA LEU A 73 -22.10 19.40 21.36
C LEU A 73 -22.30 18.05 22.06
N PRO A 74 -23.28 17.23 21.62
CA PRO A 74 -23.42 15.87 22.10
C PRO A 74 -22.12 15.07 21.92
N SER A 75 -21.76 14.21 22.89
CA SER A 75 -20.52 13.43 22.84
C SER A 75 -20.35 12.63 21.56
N ILE A 76 -21.44 12.07 21.04
CA ILE A 76 -21.45 11.35 19.77
C ILE A 76 -20.99 12.21 18.59
N ALA A 77 -21.39 13.49 18.55
CA ALA A 77 -21.02 14.41 17.48
C ALA A 77 -19.52 14.76 17.55
N VAL A 78 -19.00 14.97 18.77
CA VAL A 78 -17.57 15.20 19.00
C VAL A 78 -16.76 13.96 18.61
N LEU A 79 -17.18 12.76 19.00
CA LEU A 79 -16.51 11.50 18.65
C LEU A 79 -16.51 11.25 17.13
N HIS A 80 -17.62 11.52 16.45
CA HIS A 80 -17.69 11.50 14.98
C HIS A 80 -16.69 12.48 14.36
N ALA A 81 -16.67 13.74 14.84
CA ALA A 81 -15.74 14.74 14.35
C ALA A 81 -14.26 14.37 14.57
N ILE A 82 -13.92 13.74 15.70
CA ILE A 82 -12.58 13.19 15.94
C ILE A 82 -12.25 12.14 14.89
N LYS A 83 -13.15 11.17 14.68
CA LYS A 83 -12.95 10.11 13.70
C LYS A 83 -12.77 10.65 12.29
N ASP A 84 -13.61 11.58 11.87
CA ASP A 84 -13.60 12.15 10.52
C ASP A 84 -12.37 13.05 10.32
N GLY A 85 -12.04 13.88 11.31
CA GLY A 85 -10.82 14.69 11.30
C GLY A 85 -9.55 13.84 11.24
N LEU A 86 -9.46 12.77 12.04
CA LEU A 86 -8.35 11.82 11.97
C LEU A 86 -8.28 11.11 10.62
N ALA A 87 -9.42 10.67 10.06
CA ALA A 87 -9.48 10.01 8.76
C ALA A 87 -8.97 10.91 7.63
N ALA A 88 -9.23 12.22 7.72
CA ALA A 88 -8.78 13.20 6.73
C ALA A 88 -7.26 13.42 6.71
N ILE A 89 -6.54 13.03 7.77
CA ILE A 89 -5.08 13.17 7.91
C ILE A 89 -4.36 11.81 7.94
N VAL A 90 -5.00 10.76 7.41
CA VAL A 90 -4.37 9.44 7.22
C VAL A 90 -3.59 9.39 5.91
N GLY A 91 -2.31 9.02 5.99
CA GLY A 91 -1.47 8.71 4.83
C GLY A 91 -0.19 9.55 4.70
N PRO A 92 0.76 9.11 3.84
CA PRO A 92 2.08 9.75 3.71
C PRO A 92 2.08 11.02 2.85
N ASN A 93 1.01 11.31 2.12
CA ASN A 93 0.87 12.45 1.24
C ASN A 93 -0.57 12.94 1.28
N THR A 94 -1.00 13.62 2.34
CA THR A 94 -2.14 14.54 2.20
C THR A 94 -1.60 15.74 1.42
N PRO A 95 -1.93 15.89 0.12
CA PRO A 95 -1.54 17.11 -0.58
C PRO A 95 -2.16 18.29 0.17
N GLU A 96 -1.59 19.49 0.03
CA GLU A 96 -2.18 20.77 0.46
C GLU A 96 -3.56 21.07 -0.19
N ALA A 97 -4.19 20.07 -0.83
CA ALA A 97 -5.52 20.10 -1.38
C ALA A 97 -6.58 19.99 -0.28
N LYS A 98 -6.93 21.16 0.28
CA LYS A 98 -8.27 21.52 0.77
C LYS A 98 -8.95 20.47 1.66
N LEU A 99 -8.65 20.53 2.96
CA LEU A 99 -9.52 20.01 4.00
C LEU A 99 -10.86 20.78 3.96
N SER A 100 -11.77 20.36 3.09
CA SER A 100 -13.20 20.64 3.23
C SER A 100 -13.85 19.66 4.22
N SER A 101 -13.08 19.16 5.19
CA SER A 101 -13.66 18.46 6.34
C SER A 101 -14.29 19.49 7.25
N SER A 102 -15.51 19.21 7.72
CA SER A 102 -16.16 20.02 8.76
C SER A 102 -15.45 19.90 10.12
N SER A 103 -14.42 19.07 10.23
CA SER A 103 -13.63 18.86 11.44
C SER A 103 -12.14 18.85 11.14
N ILE A 104 -11.37 19.61 11.91
CA ILE A 104 -9.90 19.67 11.85
C ILE A 104 -9.36 19.13 13.17
N VAL A 105 -8.41 18.19 13.08
CA VAL A 105 -7.73 17.61 14.23
C VAL A 105 -6.25 17.89 14.10
N ASP A 106 -5.64 18.35 15.19
CA ASP A 106 -4.21 18.61 15.26
C ASP A 106 -3.63 18.21 16.61
N LEU A 107 -2.31 18.04 16.67
CA LEU A 107 -1.59 17.68 17.87
C LEU A 107 -0.65 18.83 18.23
N THR A 108 -0.90 19.47 19.38
CA THR A 108 -0.11 20.64 19.82
C THR A 108 0.59 20.37 21.14
N MET A 109 1.78 20.94 21.28
CA MET A 109 2.51 20.93 22.55
C MET A 109 2.44 22.32 23.17
N LYS A 110 1.88 22.42 24.38
CA LYS A 110 1.76 23.69 25.12
C LYS A 110 2.22 23.46 26.55
N LYS A 111 3.23 24.22 26.99
CA LYS A 111 3.79 24.13 28.36
C LYS A 111 4.11 22.68 28.75
N ASP A 112 4.87 21.99 27.90
CA ASP A 112 5.27 20.58 28.06
C ASP A 112 4.13 19.56 28.13
N THR A 113 2.89 19.98 27.88
CA THR A 113 1.73 19.10 27.82
C THR A 113 1.31 18.92 26.38
N LEU A 114 1.27 17.66 25.94
CA LEU A 114 0.74 17.27 24.64
C LEU A 114 -0.79 17.33 24.70
N ALA A 115 -1.43 17.90 23.69
CA ALA A 115 -2.89 17.91 23.60
C ALA A 115 -3.35 17.67 22.16
N LEU A 116 -4.45 16.96 22.02
CA LEU A 116 -5.18 16.85 20.76
C LEU A 116 -6.18 18.01 20.70
N ASP A 117 -6.08 18.86 19.69
CA ASP A 117 -7.02 19.94 19.45
C ASP A 117 -7.99 19.53 18.35
N LEU A 118 -9.28 19.80 18.56
CA LEU A 118 -10.35 19.55 17.60
C LEU A 118 -11.12 20.85 17.36
N ALA A 119 -11.24 21.23 16.09
CA ALA A 119 -12.11 22.30 15.65
C ALA A 119 -13.22 21.73 14.75
N ILE A 120 -14.48 22.03 15.05
CA ILE A 120 -15.66 21.58 14.30
C ILE A 120 -16.35 22.80 13.70
N HIS A 121 -16.29 22.94 12.39
CA HIS A 121 -16.94 23.99 11.62
C HIS A 121 -18.40 23.62 11.34
N LEU A 122 -19.32 24.30 12.02
CA LEU A 122 -20.76 24.07 11.90
C LEU A 122 -21.41 25.11 10.96
N SER A 123 -20.79 26.28 10.85
CA SER A 123 -21.07 27.29 9.83
C SER A 123 -19.81 28.15 9.59
N PRO A 124 -19.78 29.02 8.57
CA PRO A 124 -18.63 29.91 8.32
C PRO A 124 -18.26 30.82 9.50
N VAL A 125 -19.20 31.07 10.42
CA VAL A 125 -19.00 31.96 11.57
C VAL A 125 -18.98 31.21 12.91
N TRP A 126 -19.30 29.91 12.92
CA TRP A 126 -19.43 29.14 14.15
C TRP A 126 -18.57 27.88 14.12
N THR A 127 -17.60 27.85 15.04
CA THR A 127 -16.66 26.76 15.21
C THR A 127 -16.64 26.34 16.68
N ALA A 128 -16.93 25.08 16.95
CA ALA A 128 -16.79 24.51 18.29
C ALA A 128 -15.38 23.93 18.45
N THR A 129 -14.70 24.29 19.54
CA THR A 129 -13.31 23.90 19.78
C THR A 129 -13.17 23.08 21.06
N TYR A 130 -12.47 21.96 20.97
CA TYR A 130 -12.22 21.04 22.08
C TYR A 130 -10.72 20.80 22.21
N ARG A 131 -10.25 20.68 23.45
CA ARG A 131 -8.86 20.37 23.76
C ARG A 131 -8.81 19.16 24.68
N PHE A 132 -8.10 18.13 24.23
CA PHE A 132 -7.92 16.87 24.96
C PHE A 132 -6.49 16.79 25.47
N GLU A 133 -6.29 17.10 26.75
CA GLU A 133 -4.97 17.00 27.37
C GLU A 133 -4.54 15.53 27.48
N MET A 134 -3.37 15.23 26.93
CA MET A 134 -2.85 13.87 26.81
C MET A 134 -1.89 13.58 27.95
N THR A 135 -2.18 12.55 28.74
CA THR A 135 -1.30 12.08 29.81
C THR A 135 -0.27 11.10 29.26
N PRO A 136 1.03 11.30 29.50
CA PRO A 136 2.05 10.34 29.10
C PRO A 136 1.84 8.97 29.76
N ILE A 137 2.02 7.90 28.99
CA ILE A 137 2.02 6.53 29.50
C ILE A 137 3.48 6.11 29.66
N GLU A 138 3.82 5.55 30.82
CA GLU A 138 5.13 4.93 31.02
C GLU A 138 5.28 3.73 30.08
N VAL A 139 6.28 3.79 29.19
CA VAL A 139 6.55 2.74 28.20
C VAL A 139 7.78 1.95 28.63
N LYS A 140 7.62 0.64 28.85
CA LYS A 140 8.75 -0.25 29.19
C LYS A 140 9.45 -0.69 27.91
N LEU A 141 10.68 -1.20 28.06
CA LEU A 141 11.46 -1.72 26.93
C LEU A 141 10.70 -2.80 26.14
N VAL A 142 9.97 -3.68 26.84
CA VAL A 142 9.14 -4.72 26.21
C VAL A 142 8.07 -4.11 25.30
N ASP A 143 7.38 -3.07 25.77
CA ASP A 143 6.36 -2.37 24.98
C ASP A 143 6.95 -1.71 23.73
N ILE A 144 8.17 -1.15 23.84
CA ILE A 144 8.91 -0.58 22.70
C ILE A 144 9.21 -1.68 21.66
N LEU A 145 9.71 -2.83 22.12
CA LEU A 145 10.05 -3.95 21.23
C LEU A 145 8.81 -4.50 20.53
N GLU A 146 7.71 -4.71 21.25
CA GLU A 146 6.43 -5.12 20.67
C GLU A 146 5.91 -4.10 19.66
N ALA A 147 6.01 -2.81 19.96
CA ALA A 147 5.63 -1.74 19.04
C ALA A 147 6.50 -1.71 17.77
N ARG A 148 7.79 -2.04 17.88
CA ARG A 148 8.71 -2.15 16.73
C ARG A 148 8.41 -3.39 15.89
N ILE A 149 8.17 -4.55 16.51
CA ILE A 149 7.78 -5.78 15.79
C ILE A 149 6.49 -5.54 15.01
N ARG A 150 5.48 -4.95 15.65
CA ARG A 150 4.21 -4.61 14.97
C ARG A 150 4.41 -3.67 13.79
N ASP A 151 5.29 -2.68 13.91
CA ASP A 151 5.61 -1.79 12.78
C ASP A 151 6.30 -2.52 11.62
N LEU A 152 7.19 -3.47 11.93
CA LEU A 152 7.85 -4.30 10.92
C LEU A 152 6.84 -5.22 10.23
N GLU A 153 5.94 -5.83 10.99
CA GLU A 153 4.84 -6.63 10.45
C GLU A 153 3.91 -5.78 9.57
N GLU A 154 3.52 -4.58 10.00
CA GLU A 154 2.72 -3.64 9.20
C GLU A 154 3.45 -3.22 7.91
N ALA A 155 4.76 -2.98 7.97
CA ALA A 155 5.57 -2.63 6.80
C ALA A 155 5.69 -3.81 5.82
N ASN A 156 5.76 -5.04 6.33
CA ASN A 156 5.83 -6.26 5.52
C ASN A 156 4.46 -6.71 4.99
N ALA A 157 3.37 -6.35 5.65
CA ALA A 157 2.00 -6.66 5.21
C ALA A 157 1.52 -5.76 4.06
N ARG A 158 2.25 -4.68 3.72
CA ARG A 158 1.99 -3.95 2.48
C ARG A 158 2.22 -4.90 1.31
N PRO A 159 1.29 -5.02 0.34
CA PRO A 159 1.50 -5.84 -0.83
C PRO A 159 2.74 -5.31 -1.54
N ARG A 160 3.86 -6.00 -1.37
CA ARG A 160 5.03 -5.78 -2.19
C ARG A 160 4.59 -6.24 -3.56
N VAL A 161 4.41 -5.28 -4.46
CA VAL A 161 4.35 -5.55 -5.89
C VAL A 161 5.64 -6.29 -6.21
N ALA A 162 5.52 -7.61 -6.29
CA ALA A 162 6.64 -8.46 -6.58
C ALA A 162 6.70 -8.55 -8.10
N PHE A 163 7.83 -8.15 -8.67
CA PHE A 163 8.10 -8.31 -10.08
C PHE A 163 9.43 -9.01 -10.29
N CYS A 164 9.55 -9.67 -11.43
CA CYS A 164 10.83 -10.15 -11.92
C CYS A 164 10.90 -9.93 -13.43
N THR A 165 12.12 -9.71 -13.92
CA THR A 165 12.39 -9.66 -15.36
C THR A 165 13.24 -10.87 -15.72
N LEU A 166 12.80 -11.60 -16.73
CA LEU A 166 13.49 -12.71 -17.35
C LEU A 166 14.05 -12.24 -18.69
N THR A 167 15.19 -12.78 -19.10
CA THR A 167 15.86 -12.46 -20.35
C THR A 167 16.18 -13.73 -21.13
N THR A 168 16.14 -13.64 -22.45
CA THR A 168 16.54 -14.71 -23.35
C THR A 168 17.46 -14.19 -24.45
N THR A 169 18.35 -15.04 -24.94
CA THR A 169 19.24 -14.80 -26.08
C THR A 169 19.27 -16.02 -27.00
N THR A 170 18.17 -16.79 -27.07
CA THR A 170 18.14 -18.06 -27.82
C THR A 170 17.99 -17.82 -29.33
N GLU A 171 18.63 -18.68 -30.14
CA GLU A 171 18.34 -18.81 -31.58
C GLU A 171 16.94 -19.40 -31.76
N ILE A 172 15.99 -18.66 -32.33
CA ILE A 172 14.60 -19.15 -32.52
C ILE A 172 14.53 -20.01 -33.80
N GLY A 173 15.35 -21.06 -33.85
CA GLY A 173 15.33 -22.09 -34.89
C GLY A 173 14.30 -23.18 -34.59
N GLY A 174 13.02 -22.81 -34.43
CA GLY A 174 11.94 -23.76 -34.09
C GLY A 174 12.00 -24.36 -32.68
N SER A 175 12.89 -23.85 -31.83
CA SER A 175 12.98 -24.20 -30.41
C SER A 175 12.37 -23.11 -29.53
N LEU A 176 11.70 -23.53 -28.46
CA LEU A 176 11.10 -22.66 -27.47
C LEU A 176 12.16 -21.75 -26.79
N CYS A 177 11.78 -20.52 -26.42
CA CYS A 177 12.68 -19.53 -25.81
C CYS A 177 13.17 -19.96 -24.43
N GLU A 178 14.47 -20.13 -24.22
CA GLU A 178 15.02 -20.41 -22.88
C GLU A 178 15.16 -19.11 -22.07
N TRP A 179 14.63 -19.12 -20.84
CA TRP A 179 14.61 -17.95 -19.97
C TRP A 179 15.69 -18.02 -18.89
N THR A 180 16.36 -16.88 -18.66
CA THR A 180 17.30 -16.68 -17.56
C THR A 180 16.83 -15.52 -16.70
N ALA A 181 17.03 -15.61 -15.38
CA ALA A 181 16.78 -14.51 -14.45
C ALA A 181 18.11 -13.80 -14.13
N PRO A 182 18.29 -12.52 -14.50
CA PRO A 182 19.46 -11.74 -14.08
C PRO A 182 19.59 -11.63 -12.56
N SER A 183 18.46 -11.71 -11.86
CA SER A 183 18.36 -11.72 -10.39
C SER A 183 17.60 -12.98 -9.93
N PRO A 184 18.27 -14.14 -9.77
CA PRO A 184 17.61 -15.40 -9.44
C PRO A 184 16.85 -15.37 -8.12
N HIS A 185 17.33 -14.60 -7.14
CA HIS A 185 16.69 -14.48 -5.82
C HIS A 185 15.35 -13.73 -5.90
N GLU A 186 15.23 -12.71 -6.76
CA GLU A 186 13.97 -11.98 -6.96
C GLU A 186 12.98 -12.81 -7.79
N ALA A 187 13.48 -13.49 -8.83
CA ALA A 187 12.65 -14.40 -9.63
C ALA A 187 12.11 -15.56 -8.79
N ALA A 188 12.93 -16.18 -7.92
CA ALA A 188 12.54 -17.31 -7.07
C ALA A 188 11.41 -17.00 -6.07
N ALA A 189 11.08 -15.72 -5.84
CA ALA A 189 9.93 -15.34 -5.03
C ALA A 189 8.60 -15.45 -5.80
N LEU A 190 8.64 -15.44 -7.13
CA LEU A 190 7.48 -15.32 -8.02
C LEU A 190 7.33 -16.48 -8.98
N VAL A 191 8.44 -16.93 -9.56
CA VAL A 191 8.48 -17.90 -10.65
C VAL A 191 9.60 -18.91 -10.44
N HIS A 192 9.39 -20.10 -10.98
CA HIS A 192 10.38 -21.14 -11.10
C HIS A 192 10.71 -21.33 -12.57
N LEU A 193 12.01 -21.33 -12.88
CA LEU A 193 12.54 -21.65 -14.20
C LEU A 193 13.03 -23.09 -14.15
N GLU A 194 12.43 -23.97 -14.94
CA GLU A 194 12.92 -25.33 -15.10
C GLU A 194 14.08 -25.31 -16.11
N GLY A 195 15.28 -25.73 -15.66
CA GLY A 195 16.51 -25.59 -16.45
C GLY A 195 16.42 -26.29 -17.81
N GLY A 196 16.76 -25.57 -18.89
CA GLY A 196 16.68 -26.08 -20.26
C GLY A 196 15.27 -26.15 -20.84
N THR A 197 14.30 -25.45 -20.23
CA THR A 197 12.94 -25.32 -20.76
C THR A 197 12.56 -23.85 -20.93
N SER A 198 11.57 -23.61 -21.78
CA SER A 198 10.93 -22.30 -21.96
C SER A 198 9.87 -21.96 -20.94
N ASN A 199 9.67 -22.84 -19.96
CA ASN A 199 8.46 -22.85 -19.15
C ASN A 199 8.72 -22.07 -17.88
N VAL A 200 8.00 -20.96 -17.73
CA VAL A 200 8.04 -20.14 -16.53
C VAL A 200 6.85 -20.53 -15.67
N THR A 201 7.11 -21.18 -14.54
CA THR A 201 6.05 -21.63 -13.63
C THR A 201 5.82 -20.61 -12.53
N VAL A 202 4.58 -20.16 -12.35
CA VAL A 202 4.21 -19.21 -11.30
C VAL A 202 4.15 -19.91 -9.93
N LEU A 203 4.83 -19.39 -8.92
CA LEU A 203 4.92 -20.01 -7.59
C LEU A 203 3.75 -19.69 -6.67
N GLN A 204 2.99 -18.64 -6.95
CA GLN A 204 1.91 -18.17 -6.08
C GLN A 204 0.68 -17.77 -6.88
N ALA A 205 -0.52 -18.09 -6.39
CA ALA A 205 -1.74 -17.60 -7.02
C ALA A 205 -1.88 -16.07 -6.89
N GLY A 206 -2.46 -15.42 -7.90
CA GLY A 206 -2.73 -13.98 -7.89
C GLY A 206 -3.09 -13.41 -9.25
N LEU A 207 -3.30 -12.09 -9.29
CA LEU A 207 -3.47 -11.33 -10.53
C LEU A 207 -2.09 -10.90 -11.02
N TYR A 208 -1.76 -11.23 -12.27
CA TYR A 208 -0.47 -10.95 -12.88
C TYR A 208 -0.62 -10.08 -14.12
N HIS A 209 0.33 -9.17 -14.30
CA HIS A 209 0.58 -8.46 -15.56
C HIS A 209 1.89 -9.01 -16.14
N ILE A 210 1.81 -9.58 -17.33
CA ILE A 210 2.92 -10.17 -18.08
C ILE A 210 3.18 -9.24 -19.26
N HIS A 211 4.42 -8.79 -19.40
CA HIS A 211 4.86 -7.96 -20.51
C HIS A 211 6.09 -8.59 -21.14
N CYS A 212 6.06 -8.83 -22.43
CA CYS A 212 7.16 -9.42 -23.17
C CYS A 212 7.59 -8.51 -24.31
N THR A 213 8.90 -8.33 -24.47
CA THR A 213 9.51 -7.45 -25.47
C THR A 213 10.59 -8.22 -26.21
N PHE A 214 10.60 -8.19 -27.53
CA PHE A 214 11.60 -8.91 -28.34
C PHE A 214 12.06 -8.07 -29.52
N THR A 215 13.27 -8.34 -29.98
CA THR A 215 13.86 -7.65 -31.12
C THR A 215 14.09 -8.62 -32.27
N THR A 216 13.36 -8.47 -33.38
CA THR A 216 13.28 -9.50 -34.44
C THR A 216 13.05 -8.87 -35.82
N GLU A 217 13.33 -9.63 -36.89
CA GLU A 217 13.29 -9.15 -38.28
C GLU A 217 11.87 -9.20 -38.88
N THR A 218 11.18 -10.35 -38.85
CA THR A 218 9.76 -10.51 -39.27
C THR A 218 9.12 -11.72 -38.60
N GLY A 219 7.83 -11.68 -38.26
CA GLY A 219 7.15 -12.85 -37.69
C GLY A 219 6.03 -12.48 -36.72
N GLU A 220 5.69 -13.44 -35.86
CA GLU A 220 4.67 -13.28 -34.82
C GLU A 220 5.20 -13.87 -33.51
N ILE A 221 4.81 -13.27 -32.39
CA ILE A 221 5.09 -13.80 -31.06
C ILE A 221 3.77 -14.06 -30.36
N THR A 222 3.59 -15.28 -29.87
CA THR A 222 2.41 -15.71 -29.14
C THR A 222 2.77 -16.04 -27.70
N LEU A 223 2.06 -15.42 -26.76
CA LEU A 223 2.15 -15.72 -25.35
C LEU A 223 1.11 -16.79 -25.02
N TYR A 224 1.55 -17.88 -24.40
CA TYR A 224 0.69 -18.94 -23.90
C TYR A 224 0.66 -18.93 -22.37
N VAL A 225 -0.53 -19.14 -21.82
CA VAL A 225 -0.77 -19.35 -20.39
C VAL A 225 -1.53 -20.66 -20.23
N ASP A 226 -0.94 -21.63 -19.55
CA ASP A 226 -1.50 -22.99 -19.39
C ASP A 226 -1.97 -23.61 -20.72
N GLU A 227 -1.11 -23.53 -21.75
CA GLU A 227 -1.34 -24.02 -23.13
C GLU A 227 -2.45 -23.26 -23.90
N ALA A 228 -3.11 -22.28 -23.29
CA ALA A 228 -4.06 -21.41 -23.97
C ALA A 228 -3.36 -20.18 -24.55
N ASP A 229 -3.69 -19.81 -25.79
CA ASP A 229 -3.26 -18.55 -26.40
C ASP A 229 -3.83 -17.37 -25.59
N ALA A 230 -2.92 -16.63 -24.96
CA ALA A 230 -3.23 -15.44 -24.17
C ALA A 230 -3.13 -14.14 -24.99
N GLY A 231 -2.51 -14.20 -26.17
CA GLY A 231 -2.38 -13.10 -27.09
C GLY A 231 -1.19 -13.27 -28.04
N THR A 232 -1.41 -12.89 -29.29
CA THR A 232 -0.39 -12.80 -30.34
C THR A 232 -0.14 -11.36 -30.73
N ALA A 233 1.13 -10.95 -30.82
CA ALA A 233 1.52 -9.68 -31.44
C ALA A 233 2.19 -9.95 -32.79
N PRO A 234 1.60 -9.49 -33.91
CA PRO A 234 2.26 -9.53 -35.20
C PRO A 234 3.30 -8.40 -35.30
N TYR A 235 4.38 -8.63 -36.04
CA TYR A 235 5.32 -7.58 -36.41
C TYR A 235 5.81 -7.78 -37.85
N THR A 236 5.73 -6.71 -38.63
CA THR A 236 6.15 -6.67 -40.03
C THR A 236 7.30 -5.71 -40.20
N CYS A 237 8.41 -6.20 -40.77
CA CYS A 237 9.50 -5.36 -41.25
C CYS A 237 8.97 -4.37 -42.29
N TYR A 238 9.23 -3.08 -42.08
CA TYR A 238 9.05 -2.06 -43.11
C TYR A 238 10.41 -1.57 -43.57
N LYS A 239 10.92 -2.11 -44.68
CA LYS A 239 12.19 -1.68 -45.30
C LYS A 239 12.01 -0.28 -45.91
N PRO A 240 12.55 0.82 -45.32
CA PRO A 240 12.37 2.14 -45.90
C PRO A 240 13.37 2.37 -47.05
N ASN A 241 14.54 1.74 -47.04
CA ASN A 241 15.59 1.83 -48.06
C ASN A 241 16.55 0.62 -48.01
N GLU A 242 17.20 0.27 -49.13
CA GLU A 242 18.05 -0.92 -49.26
C GLU A 242 19.45 -0.83 -48.64
N ASP A 243 19.85 0.36 -48.16
CA ASP A 243 21.24 0.67 -47.80
C ASP A 243 21.53 0.79 -46.28
N GLU A 244 20.57 0.54 -45.39
CA GLU A 244 20.82 0.59 -43.92
C GLU A 244 20.84 -0.81 -43.28
N ALA A 245 21.97 -1.12 -42.62
CA ALA A 245 22.41 -2.45 -42.20
C ALA A 245 21.97 -2.88 -40.79
N SER A 246 20.73 -2.60 -40.38
CA SER A 246 20.20 -3.16 -39.12
C SER A 246 18.67 -3.25 -39.15
N TRP A 247 18.16 -4.48 -39.24
CA TRP A 247 16.76 -4.84 -39.51
C TRP A 247 15.99 -5.29 -38.25
N TYR A 248 16.06 -4.51 -37.18
CA TYR A 248 15.53 -4.94 -35.88
C TYR A 248 14.29 -4.14 -35.48
N TYR A 249 13.13 -4.81 -35.38
CA TYR A 249 11.90 -4.24 -34.83
C TYR A 249 11.59 -4.80 -33.46
N GLN A 250 10.99 -3.97 -32.61
CA GLN A 250 10.51 -4.37 -31.30
C GLN A 250 9.08 -4.90 -31.38
N ALA A 251 8.87 -6.13 -30.91
CA ALA A 251 7.56 -6.73 -30.72
C ALA A 251 7.22 -6.74 -29.23
N ASP A 252 6.06 -6.20 -28.88
CA ASP A 252 5.57 -6.11 -27.50
C ASP A 252 4.26 -6.88 -27.33
N VAL A 253 4.23 -7.83 -26.41
CA VAL A 253 3.03 -8.57 -26.00
C VAL A 253 2.73 -8.24 -24.54
N THR A 254 1.49 -7.83 -24.25
CA THR A 254 1.05 -7.56 -22.87
C THR A 254 -0.20 -8.35 -22.55
N HIS A 255 -0.24 -8.99 -21.38
CA HIS A 255 -1.38 -9.75 -20.92
C HIS A 255 -1.61 -9.59 -19.41
N VAL A 256 -2.88 -9.56 -18.99
CA VAL A 256 -3.26 -9.54 -17.57
C VAL A 256 -4.18 -10.72 -17.29
N ALA A 257 -3.77 -11.60 -16.38
CA ALA A 257 -4.52 -12.80 -16.04
C ALA A 257 -4.48 -13.12 -14.55
N GLN A 258 -5.54 -13.77 -14.09
CA GLN A 258 -5.55 -14.45 -12.79
C GLN A 258 -4.88 -15.80 -12.96
N LEU A 259 -3.75 -16.00 -12.31
CA LEU A 259 -2.95 -17.23 -12.40
C LEU A 259 -3.02 -18.01 -11.10
N ALA A 260 -3.11 -19.33 -11.20
CA ALA A 260 -2.97 -20.24 -10.07
C ALA A 260 -1.48 -20.45 -9.74
N ALA A 261 -1.18 -20.91 -8.53
CA ALA A 261 0.14 -21.45 -8.24
C ALA A 261 0.34 -22.72 -9.07
N GLY A 262 1.47 -22.80 -9.79
CA GLY A 262 1.77 -23.85 -10.75
C GLY A 262 1.40 -23.53 -12.21
N ALA A 263 0.74 -22.39 -12.47
CA ALA A 263 0.42 -21.97 -13.84
C ALA A 263 1.69 -21.77 -14.67
N ARG A 264 1.64 -22.14 -15.95
CA ARG A 264 2.78 -22.10 -16.87
C ARG A 264 2.63 -20.95 -17.85
N ILE A 265 3.69 -20.18 -18.00
CA ILE A 265 3.81 -19.11 -18.99
C ILE A 265 4.85 -19.57 -20.00
N GLU A 266 4.47 -19.57 -21.27
CA GLU A 266 5.30 -19.99 -22.39
C GLU A 266 5.21 -18.94 -23.49
N LEU A 267 6.26 -18.84 -24.30
CA LEU A 267 6.29 -17.90 -25.40
C LEU A 267 6.86 -18.57 -26.64
N ASP A 268 6.11 -18.48 -27.71
CA ASP A 268 6.43 -19.08 -29.01
C ASP A 268 6.69 -17.98 -30.03
N GLY A 269 7.84 -18.07 -30.70
CA GLY A 269 8.26 -17.15 -31.76
C GLY A 269 8.15 -17.85 -33.10
N GLY A 270 7.31 -17.33 -34.00
CA GLY A 270 7.12 -17.88 -35.34
C GLY A 270 8.38 -17.72 -36.21
N LEU A 271 9.12 -18.82 -36.35
CA LEU A 271 10.02 -19.22 -37.44
C LEU A 271 10.87 -18.13 -38.14
N TYR A 272 12.03 -17.76 -37.59
CA TYR A 272 13.25 -17.43 -38.37
C TYR A 272 14.52 -17.70 -37.55
N GLU A 273 15.57 -18.22 -38.21
CA GLU A 273 16.82 -18.75 -37.64
C GLU A 273 17.76 -17.71 -36.99
N THR A 274 17.27 -16.55 -36.56
CA THR A 274 18.09 -15.50 -35.95
C THR A 274 17.98 -15.49 -34.42
N THR A 275 19.10 -15.20 -33.75
CA THR A 275 19.14 -15.00 -32.30
C THR A 275 18.37 -13.74 -31.94
N ILE A 276 17.28 -13.89 -31.19
CA ILE A 276 16.39 -12.78 -30.82
C ILE A 276 16.57 -12.50 -29.33
N PRO A 277 17.22 -11.38 -28.94
CA PRO A 277 17.23 -10.97 -27.56
C PRO A 277 15.80 -10.57 -27.14
N GLY A 278 15.38 -11.08 -26.00
CA GLY A 278 14.03 -10.87 -25.47
C GLY A 278 14.02 -10.66 -23.97
N SER A 279 12.98 -9.98 -23.49
CA SER A 279 12.71 -9.83 -22.07
C SER A 279 11.25 -10.10 -21.75
N MET A 280 10.99 -10.70 -20.60
CA MET A 280 9.66 -10.92 -20.05
C MET A 280 9.62 -10.39 -18.62
N THR A 281 8.81 -9.37 -18.38
CA THR A 281 8.53 -8.85 -17.04
C THR A 281 7.21 -9.41 -16.53
N ILE A 282 7.27 -10.07 -15.38
CA ILE A 282 6.12 -10.63 -14.69
C ILE A 282 5.90 -9.83 -13.42
N LEU A 283 4.73 -9.20 -13.32
CA LEU A 283 4.34 -8.30 -12.24
C LEU A 283 3.14 -8.85 -11.50
N LYS A 284 3.28 -9.19 -10.22
CA LYS A 284 2.15 -9.58 -9.38
C LYS A 284 1.42 -8.34 -8.86
N LEU A 285 0.20 -8.13 -9.33
CA LEU A 285 -0.65 -6.99 -8.97
C LEU A 285 -1.39 -7.21 -7.65
N GLN A 286 -1.80 -8.44 -7.34
CA GLN A 286 -2.55 -8.77 -6.12
C GLN A 286 -2.20 -10.17 -5.59
N GLN A 287 -2.19 -10.33 -4.27
CA GLN A 287 -1.98 -11.60 -3.58
C GLN A 287 -3.31 -12.22 -3.15
N GLY A 288 -3.54 -13.50 -3.47
CA GLY A 288 -4.72 -14.28 -3.04
C GLY A 288 -5.69 -14.67 -4.16
N ALA A 289 -6.51 -15.68 -3.89
CA ALA A 289 -7.70 -16.03 -4.68
C ALA A 289 -8.87 -15.15 -4.22
N PHE A 290 -9.70 -14.70 -5.16
CA PHE A 290 -11.00 -14.11 -4.85
C PHE A 290 -11.95 -15.16 -4.27
#